data_AF-A0A497RIN3-F1
#
_entry.id   AF-A0A497RIN3-F1
#
_cell.length_a   1.000
_cell.length_b   1.000
_cell.length_c   1.000
_cell.angle_alpha   90.00
_cell.angle_beta   90.00
_cell.angle_gamma   90.00
#
_symmetry.space_group_name_H-M   'P 1'
#
loop_
_entity.id
_entity.type
_entity.pdbx_description
1 polymer ?
#
loop_
_entity_poly.entity_id
_entity_poly.type
_entity_poly.pdbx_seq_one_letter_code
_entity_poly.pdbx_strand_id
1 'polypeptide(L)'
;KETQAGATPNTDVTGTSGTIYMLDIDNRNNPSDVAYLKIYDDADPTVGTTDPDFIFKVPVNQRRQIVCPDGLDFSTLSFAVVTAPGTPGTTAPSNDVIVQMVTS
;
A
#
# COMPACT_ATOMS: atom_id res chain seq x y z
N LYS A 1 -11.11 1.95 5.35
CA LYS A 1 -11.24 3.40 5.04
C LYS A 1 -10.53 3.67 3.71
N GLU A 2 -11.04 4.58 2.86
CA GLU A 2 -10.33 5.02 1.66
C GLU A 2 -9.27 6.06 2.04
N THR A 3 -8.05 5.87 1.53
CA THR A 3 -6.89 6.72 1.83
C THR A 3 -6.12 7.03 0.55
N GLN A 4 -5.77 8.30 0.34
CA GLN A 4 -4.85 8.72 -0.72
C GLN A 4 -3.42 8.42 -0.30
N ALA A 5 -2.64 7.78 -1.17
CA ALA A 5 -1.30 7.32 -0.85
C ALA A 5 -0.29 7.67 -1.94
N GLY A 6 0.86 8.18 -1.49
CA GLY A 6 2.06 8.42 -2.28
C GLY A 6 3.29 7.87 -1.57
N ALA A 7 4.47 8.43 -1.85
CA ALA A 7 5.73 7.94 -1.29
C ALA A 7 5.93 8.25 0.21
N THR A 8 5.06 9.07 0.81
CA THR A 8 5.02 9.26 2.26
C THR A 8 4.18 8.14 2.89
N PRO A 9 4.70 7.43 3.90
CA PRO A 9 3.96 6.35 4.55
C PRO A 9 2.74 6.90 5.28
N ASN A 10 1.60 6.23 5.12
CA ASN A 10 0.47 6.31 6.03
C ASN A 10 0.77 5.36 7.19
N THR A 11 1.04 5.91 8.37
CA THR A 11 1.54 5.16 9.52
C THR A 11 0.42 4.72 10.45
N ASP A 12 0.54 3.50 10.97
CA ASP A 12 -0.33 2.89 11.98
C ASP A 12 -1.83 3.20 11.77
N VAL A 13 -2.33 2.89 10.57
CA VAL A 13 -3.65 3.35 10.12
C VAL A 13 -4.82 2.67 10.86
N THR A 14 -4.54 1.62 11.64
CA THR A 14 -5.52 0.91 12.48
C THR A 14 -5.33 1.20 13.97
N GLY A 15 -4.13 1.54 14.44
CA GLY A 15 -3.82 1.77 15.86
C GLY A 15 -3.79 0.48 16.71
N THR A 16 -4.03 -0.67 16.08
CA THR A 16 -4.15 -1.99 16.71
C THR A 16 -3.74 -3.07 15.73
N SER A 17 -3.28 -4.22 16.24
CA SER A 17 -3.10 -5.45 15.46
C SER A 17 -4.42 -5.96 14.89
N GLY A 18 -4.36 -6.70 13.78
CA GLY A 18 -5.54 -7.29 13.16
C GLY A 18 -5.20 -8.10 11.91
N THR A 19 -6.23 -8.32 11.09
CA THR A 19 -6.10 -9.13 9.86
C THR A 19 -6.70 -8.40 8.67
N ILE A 20 -6.00 -8.35 7.53
CA ILE A 20 -6.50 -7.80 6.27
C ILE A 20 -7.20 -8.90 5.47
N TYR A 21 -8.46 -8.67 5.07
CA TYR A 21 -9.22 -9.60 4.22
C TYR A 21 -9.35 -9.13 2.78
N MET A 22 -9.19 -7.84 2.53
CA MET A 22 -9.28 -7.28 1.19
C MET A 22 -8.45 -6.02 1.05
N LEU A 23 -7.78 -5.92 -0.09
CA LEU A 23 -7.08 -4.74 -0.56
C LEU A 23 -7.72 -4.28 -1.87
N ASP A 24 -7.99 -3.00 -1.98
CA ASP A 24 -8.47 -2.38 -3.21
C ASP A 24 -7.61 -1.15 -3.50
N ILE A 25 -7.02 -1.13 -4.69
CA ILE A 25 -5.97 -0.20 -5.06
C ILE A 25 -6.34 0.39 -6.42
N ASP A 26 -6.65 1.68 -6.44
CA ASP A 26 -7.09 2.41 -7.64
C ASP A 26 -6.00 3.34 -8.17
N ASN A 27 -5.36 2.91 -9.25
CA ASN A 27 -4.34 3.64 -9.99
C ASN A 27 -4.88 4.22 -11.32
N ARG A 28 -6.21 4.32 -11.49
CA ARG A 28 -6.82 4.80 -12.75
C ARG A 28 -6.46 6.24 -13.09
N ASN A 29 -6.10 7.06 -12.10
CA ASN A 29 -5.70 8.45 -12.32
C ASN A 29 -4.22 8.62 -12.74
N ASN A 30 -3.47 7.53 -12.91
CA ASN A 30 -2.06 7.57 -13.34
C ASN A 30 -1.89 6.89 -14.71
N PRO A 31 -1.93 7.64 -15.83
CA PRO A 31 -1.85 7.07 -17.17
C PRO A 31 -0.46 6.56 -17.56
N SER A 32 0.58 7.04 -16.88
CA SER A 32 1.99 6.73 -17.20
C SER A 32 2.74 6.04 -16.07
N ASP A 33 2.22 6.04 -14.84
CA ASP A 33 2.90 5.47 -13.67
C ASP A 33 2.29 4.14 -13.24
N VAL A 34 3.15 3.12 -13.17
CA VAL A 34 2.82 1.89 -12.45
C VAL A 34 2.84 2.22 -10.96
N ALA A 35 1.88 1.72 -10.19
CA ALA A 35 1.88 1.84 -8.74
C ALA A 35 2.29 0.52 -8.09
N TYR A 36 3.07 0.62 -7.02
CA TYR A 36 3.41 -0.47 -6.13
C TYR A 36 2.98 -0.08 -4.72
N LEU A 37 1.91 -0.71 -4.23
CA LEU A 37 1.53 -0.62 -2.82
C LEU A 37 2.54 -1.44 -2.02
N LYS A 38 3.18 -0.80 -1.06
CA LYS A 38 4.05 -1.41 -0.06
C LYS A 38 3.32 -1.40 1.27
N ILE A 39 3.24 -2.56 1.92
CA ILE A 39 2.66 -2.72 3.27
C ILE A 39 3.81 -3.08 4.22
N TYR A 40 3.77 -2.50 5.41
CA TYR A 40 4.77 -2.65 6.47
C TYR A 40 4.06 -3.02 7.78
N ASP A 41 4.56 -4.06 8.45
CA ASP A 41 4.26 -4.37 9.85
C ASP A 41 5.20 -3.57 10.78
N ASP A 42 5.15 -2.25 10.65
CA ASP A 42 5.97 -1.27 11.38
C ASP A 42 5.13 -0.02 11.66
N ALA A 43 5.28 0.59 12.83
CA ALA A 43 4.55 1.79 13.24
C ALA A 43 5.08 3.07 12.58
N ASP A 44 6.34 3.10 12.17
CA ASP A 44 6.98 4.28 11.56
C ASP A 44 8.00 3.88 10.47
N PRO A 45 7.56 3.16 9.42
CA PRO A 45 8.45 2.71 8.36
C PRO A 45 9.01 3.91 7.57
N THR A 46 10.31 3.86 7.26
CA THR A 46 10.92 4.84 6.36
C THR A 46 10.98 4.27 4.94
N VAL A 47 10.24 4.87 4.00
CA VAL A 47 10.22 4.44 2.59
C VAL A 47 11.61 4.61 1.97
N GLY A 48 12.13 3.54 1.38
CA GLY A 48 13.49 3.50 0.83
C GLY A 48 14.51 2.78 1.72
N THR A 49 14.18 2.55 3.00
CA THR A 49 15.09 1.92 3.97
C THR A 49 14.45 0.76 4.72
N THR A 50 13.20 0.89 5.17
CA THR A 50 12.47 -0.21 5.81
C THR A 50 12.00 -1.17 4.72
N ASP A 51 12.25 -2.47 4.94
CA ASP A 51 11.81 -3.51 4.03
C ASP A 51 10.29 -3.71 4.15
N PRO A 52 9.52 -3.68 3.05
CA PRO A 52 8.09 -3.97 3.09
C PRO A 52 7.82 -5.47 3.19
N ASP A 53 6.85 -5.86 4.01
CA ASP A 53 6.39 -7.25 4.16
C ASP A 53 5.63 -7.73 2.93
N PHE A 54 4.82 -6.85 2.34
CA PHE A 54 4.07 -7.15 1.13
C PHE A 54 4.20 -6.04 0.09
N ILE A 55 4.28 -6.44 -1.19
CA ILE A 55 4.29 -5.51 -2.33
C ILE A 55 3.28 -5.96 -3.38
N PHE A 56 2.35 -5.07 -3.73
CA PHE A 56 1.33 -5.33 -4.75
C PHE A 56 1.47 -4.35 -5.92
N LYS A 57 1.73 -4.89 -7.10
CA LYS A 57 1.80 -4.11 -8.35
C LYS A 57 0.39 -3.81 -8.89
N VAL A 58 0.17 -2.56 -9.29
CA VAL A 58 -0.98 -2.11 -10.07
C VAL A 58 -0.50 -1.44 -11.35
N PRO A 59 -0.84 -1.96 -12.54
CA PRO A 59 -0.44 -1.32 -13.80
C PRO A 59 -0.96 0.12 -13.95
N VAL A 60 -0.40 0.84 -14.92
CA VAL A 60 -0.88 2.17 -15.33
C VAL A 60 -2.37 2.15 -15.63
N ASN A 61 -3.12 3.16 -15.20
CA ASN A 61 -4.53 3.33 -15.48
C ASN A 61 -5.40 2.08 -15.16
N GLN A 62 -5.11 1.39 -14.06
CA GLN A 62 -5.86 0.20 -13.63
C GLN A 62 -6.26 0.29 -12.16
N ARG A 63 -7.31 -0.46 -11.80
CA ARG A 63 -7.68 -0.76 -10.41
C ARG A 63 -7.47 -2.25 -10.16
N ARG A 64 -7.00 -2.61 -8.97
CA ARG A 64 -6.84 -4.01 -8.55
C ARG A 64 -7.50 -4.24 -7.19
N GLN A 65 -8.30 -5.28 -7.14
CA GLN A 65 -8.87 -5.81 -5.92
C GLN A 65 -8.24 -7.17 -5.63
N ILE A 66 -7.75 -7.35 -4.42
CA ILE A 66 -7.12 -8.58 -3.93
C ILE A 66 -7.91 -9.00 -2.71
N VAL A 67 -8.46 -10.22 -2.77
CA VAL A 67 -9.21 -10.82 -1.67
C VAL A 67 -8.31 -11.87 -1.03
N CYS A 68 -8.19 -11.82 0.29
CA CYS A 68 -7.41 -12.74 1.11
C CYS A 68 -8.39 -13.46 2.05
N PRO A 69 -8.99 -14.59 1.63
CA PRO A 69 -10.01 -15.29 2.43
C PRO A 69 -9.50 -15.74 3.79
N ASP A 70 -8.26 -16.21 3.85
CA ASP A 70 -7.60 -16.67 5.08
C ASP A 70 -7.01 -15.50 5.88
N GLY A 71 -7.05 -14.28 5.33
CA GLY A 71 -6.50 -13.09 5.95
C GLY A 71 -4.98 -12.91 5.78
N LEU A 72 -4.52 -11.68 6.00
CA LEU A 72 -3.11 -11.34 6.19
C LEU A 72 -2.97 -10.66 7.54
N ASP A 73 -2.34 -11.34 8.49
CA ASP A 73 -2.14 -10.81 9.84
C ASP A 73 -1.09 -9.70 9.86
N PHE A 74 -1.29 -8.74 10.76
CA PHE A 74 -0.36 -7.65 11.02
C PHE A 74 -0.40 -7.26 12.51
N SER A 75 0.73 -6.82 13.04
CA SER A 75 0.81 -6.24 14.39
C SER A 75 0.53 -4.73 14.35
N THR A 76 1.02 -4.06 13.31
CA THR A 76 0.83 -2.65 12.98
C THR A 76 0.59 -2.53 11.48
N LEU A 77 -0.27 -1.61 11.05
CA LEU A 77 -0.56 -1.45 9.62
C LEU A 77 -0.09 -0.11 9.12
N SER A 78 1.03 -0.10 8.40
CA SER A 78 1.50 1.07 7.66
C SER A 78 1.65 0.77 6.18
N PHE A 79 1.47 1.75 5.32
CA PHE A 79 1.62 1.54 3.88
C PHE A 79 2.02 2.80 3.10
N ALA A 80 2.67 2.61 1.97
CA ALA A 80 3.05 3.66 1.03
C ALA A 80 2.88 3.18 -0.42
N VAL A 81 2.83 4.11 -1.37
CA VAL A 81 2.74 3.79 -2.79
C VAL A 81 3.87 4.47 -3.57
N VAL A 82 4.60 3.67 -4.36
CA VAL A 82 5.74 4.14 -5.15
C VAL A 82 5.71 3.56 -6.58
N THR A 83 6.56 4.07 -7.47
CA THR A 83 6.61 3.62 -8.87
C THR A 83 7.62 2.50 -9.15
N ALA A 84 8.43 2.13 -8.16
CA ALA A 84 9.39 1.02 -8.27
C ALA A 84 9.18 -0.01 -7.14
N PRO A 85 9.30 -1.32 -7.43
CA PRO A 85 9.18 -2.35 -6.42
C PRO A 85 10.41 -2.40 -5.49
N GLY A 86 10.30 -3.21 -4.44
CA GLY A 86 11.39 -3.48 -3.49
C GLY A 86 11.72 -2.29 -2.61
N THR A 87 12.57 -2.50 -1.61
CA THR A 87 12.98 -1.49 -0.62
C THR A 87 13.44 -0.18 -1.25
N PRO A 88 14.30 -0.16 -2.29
CA PRO A 88 14.87 1.08 -2.82
C PRO A 88 13.87 2.01 -3.54
N GLY A 89 12.67 1.53 -3.88
CA GLY A 89 11.68 2.36 -4.56
C GLY A 89 11.15 3.48 -3.67
N THR A 90 11.42 4.74 -4.02
CA THR A 90 11.05 5.93 -3.23
C THR A 90 10.23 6.96 -3.99
N THR A 91 10.14 6.85 -5.32
CA THR A 91 9.44 7.84 -6.15
C THR A 91 7.93 7.64 -6.07
N ALA A 92 7.19 8.70 -5.74
CA ALA A 92 5.72 8.69 -5.75
C ALA A 92 5.18 8.63 -7.19
N PRO A 93 3.98 8.06 -7.41
CA PRO A 93 3.24 8.26 -8.66
C PRO A 93 2.87 9.74 -8.87
N SER A 94 2.57 10.14 -10.11
CA SER A 94 2.23 11.54 -10.46
C SER A 94 0.98 12.05 -9.74
N ASN A 95 0.01 11.16 -9.46
CA ASN A 95 -1.17 11.43 -8.66
C ASN A 95 -1.29 10.39 -7.56
N ASP A 96 -1.86 10.78 -6.42
CA ASP A 96 -2.12 9.86 -5.32
C ASP A 96 -2.98 8.68 -5.77
N VAL A 97 -2.60 7.50 -5.28
CA VAL A 97 -3.32 6.25 -5.50
C VAL A 97 -4.30 6.06 -4.37
N ILE A 98 -5.55 5.71 -4.69
CA ILE A 98 -6.56 5.46 -3.66
C ILE A 98 -6.41 4.01 -3.19
N VAL A 99 -6.20 3.84 -1.90
CA VAL A 99 -6.05 2.54 -1.25
C VAL A 99 -7.18 2.37 -0.24
N GLN A 100 -7.86 1.23 -0.31
CA GLN A 100 -8.87 0.82 0.66
C GLN A 100 -8.54 -0.59 1.15
N MET A 101 -8.54 -0.75 2.47
CA MET A 101 -8.34 -2.04 3.13
C MET A 101 -9.55 -2.38 4.00
N VAL A 102 -9.92 -3.65 4.00
CA VAL A 102 -10.91 -4.23 4.93
C VAL A 102 -10.16 -5.06 5.94
N THR A 103 -10.25 -4.65 7.21
CA THR A 103 -9.56 -5.27 8.34
C THR A 103 -10.54 -5.66 9.44
N SER A 104 -10.18 -6.62 10.29
CA SER A 104 -10.84 -6.91 11.57
C SER A 104 -9.90 -6.80 12.74
#